data_AF-A0A9E2VWK6-F1
#
_entry.id   AF-A0A9E2VWK6-F1
#
_cell.length_a   1.000
_cell.length_b   1.000
_cell.length_c   1.000
_cell.angle_alpha   90.00
_cell.angle_beta   90.00
_cell.angle_gamma   90.00
#
_symmetry.space_group_name_H-M   'P 1'
#
loop_
_entity.id
_entity.type
_entity.pdbx_description
1 polymer ?
#
loop_
_entity_poly.entity_id
_entity_poly.type
_entity_poly.pdbx_seq_one_letter_code
_entity_poly.pdbx_strand_id
1 'polypeptide(L)'
;MTSHLLTIRRRHSWLGIGCLLLSAGCAWIPTGDPPAEYLEAPEMTETLAEVTSRLQQWPEDRWWEQFGNPELNQLIETALKDNPGLKQASARLRQAEALVKVEGARLLPFLEADASLSYERISQHGVFAALNKEVAGIRIMYGIINPLSFRYEFDFWGKNRAMLEASLGHAAAEEAERAEVRLRLTTGIARAYFRGQALQQQLTVVKAIVSIRRNLQSLAETRFRLGLDNDQPV
;
A
#
# COMPACT_ATOMS: atom_id res chain seq x y z
N MET A 1 -37.32 -34.94 70.85
CA MET A 1 -36.95 -35.73 69.65
C MET A 1 -37.56 -35.03 68.45
N THR A 2 -36.80 -34.10 67.87
CA THR A 2 -36.19 -34.17 66.52
C THR A 2 -37.12 -33.64 65.41
N SER A 3 -36.93 -32.35 65.11
CA SER A 3 -37.44 -31.65 63.94
C SER A 3 -36.53 -31.92 62.73
N HIS A 4 -37.09 -32.41 61.63
CA HIS A 4 -36.43 -32.49 60.32
C HIS A 4 -37.23 -31.67 59.29
N LEU A 5 -36.77 -30.46 59.01
CA LEU A 5 -37.21 -29.66 57.87
C LEU A 5 -36.33 -30.02 56.67
N LEU A 6 -36.94 -30.65 55.66
CA LEU A 6 -36.33 -30.94 54.37
C LEU A 6 -36.18 -29.64 53.56
N THR A 7 -34.94 -29.30 53.26
CA THR A 7 -34.53 -28.19 52.40
C THR A 7 -34.86 -28.50 50.95
N ILE A 8 -35.91 -27.86 50.40
CA ILE A 8 -36.23 -27.91 48.97
C ILE A 8 -35.14 -27.14 48.20
N ARG A 9 -34.32 -27.97 47.58
CA ARG A 9 -33.10 -27.78 46.80
C ARG A 9 -33.15 -26.61 45.79
N ARG A 10 -32.27 -25.64 46.01
CA ARG A 10 -31.76 -24.52 45.17
C ARG A 10 -31.28 -24.87 43.73
N ARG A 11 -31.78 -25.94 43.09
CA ARG A 11 -31.23 -26.44 41.80
C ARG A 11 -31.72 -25.72 40.54
N HIS A 12 -32.86 -25.04 40.58
CA HIS A 12 -33.41 -24.37 39.39
C HIS A 12 -32.73 -23.03 39.06
N SER A 13 -32.17 -22.32 40.05
CA SER A 13 -31.51 -21.03 39.82
C SER A 13 -30.17 -21.14 39.07
N TRP A 14 -29.49 -22.30 39.16
CA TRP A 14 -28.20 -22.50 38.49
C TRP A 14 -28.34 -22.85 36.99
N LEU A 15 -29.48 -23.44 36.60
CA LEU A 15 -29.80 -23.70 35.19
C LEU A 15 -30.14 -22.41 34.41
N GLY A 16 -30.76 -21.43 35.06
CA GLY A 16 -31.07 -20.14 34.43
C GLY A 16 -29.83 -19.26 34.15
N ILE A 17 -28.85 -19.27 35.06
CA ILE A 17 -27.61 -18.49 34.93
C ILE A 17 -26.71 -19.06 33.81
N GLY A 18 -26.70 -20.38 33.62
CA GLY A 18 -25.95 -21.02 32.54
C GLY A 18 -26.43 -20.63 31.14
N CYS A 19 -27.75 -20.56 30.91
CA CYS A 19 -28.32 -20.14 29.63
C CYS A 19 -28.05 -18.65 29.31
N LEU A 20 -28.05 -17.77 30.30
CA LEU A 20 -27.77 -16.33 30.11
C LEU A 20 -26.30 -16.05 29.75
N LEU A 21 -25.35 -16.84 30.26
CA LEU A 21 -23.93 -16.73 29.91
C LEU A 21 -23.64 -17.25 28.50
N LEU A 22 -24.41 -18.21 28.00
CA LEU A 22 -24.28 -18.74 26.63
C LEU A 22 -24.80 -17.76 25.56
N SER A 23 -25.72 -16.85 25.91
CA SER A 23 -26.27 -15.85 24.97
C SER A 23 -25.41 -14.60 24.77
N ALA A 24 -24.36 -14.38 25.56
CA ALA A 24 -23.50 -13.20 25.44
C ALA A 24 -22.36 -13.35 24.41
N GLY A 25 -22.25 -14.49 23.73
CA GLY A 25 -21.17 -14.81 22.79
C GLY A 25 -21.44 -14.52 21.30
N CYS A 26 -22.59 -13.93 20.94
CA CYS A 26 -22.88 -13.60 19.55
C CYS A 26 -22.01 -12.42 19.09
N ALA A 27 -20.95 -12.72 18.32
CA ALA A 27 -20.13 -11.70 17.67
C ALA A 27 -20.82 -11.24 16.39
N TRP A 28 -21.55 -10.12 16.47
CA TRP A 28 -22.02 -9.38 15.30
C TRP A 28 -20.85 -8.56 14.76
N ILE A 29 -20.40 -8.85 13.54
CA ILE A 29 -19.44 -7.97 12.83
C ILE A 29 -20.28 -6.87 12.18
N PRO A 30 -20.19 -5.61 12.66
CA PRO A 30 -20.94 -4.51 12.06
C PRO A 30 -20.55 -4.32 10.59
N THR A 31 -21.50 -3.87 9.78
CA THR A 31 -21.22 -3.39 8.42
C THR A 31 -20.16 -2.28 8.54
N GLY A 32 -19.10 -2.34 7.74
CA GLY A 32 -17.96 -1.43 7.82
C GLY A 32 -18.38 0.04 7.89
N ASP A 33 -17.59 0.85 8.58
CA ASP A 33 -17.87 2.27 8.76
C ASP A 33 -18.09 2.96 7.40
N PRO A 34 -19.01 3.95 7.33
CA PRO A 34 -19.17 4.73 6.12
C PRO A 34 -17.82 5.34 5.71
N PRO A 35 -17.56 5.46 4.40
CA PRO A 35 -16.31 6.03 3.90
C PRO A 35 -16.03 7.37 4.58
N ALA A 36 -14.76 7.65 4.87
CA ALA A 36 -14.35 8.86 5.57
C ALA A 36 -15.02 10.10 4.96
N GLU A 37 -15.77 10.84 5.78
CA GLU A 37 -16.36 12.11 5.35
C GLU A 37 -15.24 13.12 5.10
N TYR A 38 -15.35 13.83 3.98
CA TYR A 38 -14.43 14.90 3.65
C TYR A 38 -14.56 16.01 4.70
N LEU A 39 -13.42 16.56 5.12
CA LEU A 39 -13.39 17.80 5.90
C LEU A 39 -14.16 18.89 5.12
N GLU A 40 -15.09 19.57 5.79
CA GLU A 40 -15.76 20.73 5.20
C GLU A 40 -14.70 21.74 4.75
N ALA A 41 -14.84 22.22 3.51
CA ALA A 41 -13.91 23.17 2.94
C ALA A 41 -13.91 24.46 3.81
N PRO A 42 -12.74 25.04 4.12
CA PRO A 42 -12.69 26.31 4.83
C PRO A 42 -13.45 27.38 4.04
N GLU A 43 -14.15 28.30 4.74
CA GLU A 43 -14.85 29.43 4.10
C GLU A 43 -13.85 30.26 3.27
N MET A 44 -13.82 30.03 1.96
CA MET A 44 -13.02 30.79 1.00
C MET A 44 -13.94 31.74 0.22
N THR A 45 -13.61 33.03 0.25
CA THR A 45 -14.39 34.13 -0.36
C THR A 45 -14.37 34.13 -1.89
N GLU A 46 -13.39 33.47 -2.50
CA GLU A 46 -13.44 32.98 -3.88
C GLU A 46 -13.06 31.51 -3.86
N THR A 47 -13.97 30.66 -4.32
CA THR A 47 -13.75 29.22 -4.25
C THR A 47 -13.00 28.75 -5.49
N LEU A 48 -12.12 27.76 -5.33
CA LEU A 48 -11.54 27.04 -6.47
C LEU A 48 -12.65 26.51 -7.39
N ALA A 49 -13.87 26.28 -6.89
CA ALA A 49 -15.07 25.93 -7.67
C ALA A 49 -15.49 27.02 -8.69
N GLU A 50 -15.37 28.30 -8.38
CA GLU A 50 -15.59 29.41 -9.34
C GLU A 50 -14.49 29.51 -10.40
N VAL A 51 -13.29 29.04 -10.09
CA VAL A 51 -12.15 28.98 -11.04
C VAL A 51 -12.21 27.69 -11.86
N THR A 52 -12.58 26.55 -11.27
CA THR A 52 -12.66 25.25 -11.94
C THR A 52 -13.94 25.07 -12.77
N SER A 53 -15.06 25.68 -12.39
CA SER A 53 -16.24 25.81 -13.26
C SER A 53 -15.94 26.61 -14.54
N ARG A 54 -14.98 27.55 -14.47
CA ARG A 54 -14.41 28.22 -15.65
C ARG A 54 -13.38 27.38 -16.39
N LEU A 55 -12.64 26.51 -15.71
CA LEU A 55 -11.64 25.63 -16.34
C LEU A 55 -12.24 24.42 -17.08
N GLN A 56 -13.53 24.11 -16.87
CA GLN A 56 -14.34 23.05 -17.53
C GLN A 56 -13.77 21.60 -17.52
N GLN A 57 -12.48 21.40 -17.28
CA GLN A 57 -11.80 20.12 -17.30
C GLN A 57 -10.80 20.08 -16.14
N TRP A 58 -10.98 19.09 -15.27
CA TRP A 58 -9.94 18.66 -14.36
C TRP A 58 -8.69 18.28 -15.18
N PRO A 59 -7.45 18.54 -14.71
CA PRO A 59 -6.26 18.24 -15.49
C PRO A 59 -6.24 16.78 -15.92
N GLU A 60 -6.09 16.56 -17.23
CA GLU A 60 -5.95 15.22 -17.79
C GLU A 60 -4.69 14.52 -17.26
N ASP A 61 -4.62 13.20 -17.40
CA ASP A 61 -3.48 12.37 -16.97
C ASP A 61 -2.11 12.86 -17.46
N ARG A 62 -2.09 13.67 -18.53
CA ARG A 62 -0.90 14.30 -19.14
C ARG A 62 -0.91 15.82 -18.98
N TRP A 63 -1.28 16.33 -17.82
CA TRP A 63 -1.38 17.76 -17.48
C TRP A 63 -0.18 18.63 -17.90
N TRP A 64 1.03 18.07 -17.97
CA TRP A 64 2.25 18.78 -18.36
C TRP A 64 2.28 19.16 -19.86
N GLU A 65 1.47 18.51 -20.71
CA GLU A 65 1.42 18.83 -22.15
C GLU A 65 0.89 20.25 -22.41
N GLN A 66 0.17 20.84 -21.45
CA GLN A 66 -0.33 22.22 -21.51
C GLN A 66 0.79 23.26 -21.63
N PHE A 67 2.03 22.93 -21.25
CA PHE A 67 3.19 23.81 -21.46
C PHE A 67 3.67 23.86 -22.91
N GLY A 68 3.16 22.99 -23.80
CA GLY A 68 3.54 22.97 -25.21
C GLY A 68 5.02 22.71 -25.45
N ASN A 69 5.71 22.01 -24.55
CA ASN A 69 7.16 21.77 -24.62
C ASN A 69 7.47 20.29 -24.96
N PRO A 70 7.91 19.97 -26.19
CA PRO A 70 8.18 18.59 -26.61
C PRO A 70 9.31 17.90 -25.83
N GLU A 71 10.33 18.66 -25.40
CA GLU A 71 11.45 18.12 -24.62
C GLU A 71 10.99 17.67 -23.22
N LEU A 72 10.19 18.50 -22.54
CA LEU A 72 9.57 18.16 -21.26
C LEU A 72 8.69 16.91 -21.39
N ASN A 73 7.88 16.84 -22.45
CA ASN A 73 7.02 15.69 -22.71
C ASN A 73 7.86 14.40 -22.84
N GLN A 74 8.95 14.45 -23.60
CA GLN A 74 9.83 13.30 -23.79
C GLN A 74 10.50 12.85 -22.48
N LEU A 75 10.95 13.80 -21.65
CA LEU A 75 11.54 13.50 -20.35
C LEU A 75 10.55 12.79 -19.42
N ILE A 76 9.32 13.31 -19.34
CA ILE A 76 8.28 12.71 -18.50
C ILE A 76 7.87 11.33 -19.01
N GLU A 77 7.67 11.15 -20.31
CA GLU A 77 7.31 9.85 -20.89
C GLU A 77 8.41 8.79 -20.66
N THR A 78 9.67 9.17 -20.82
CA THR A 78 10.81 8.28 -20.52
C THR A 78 10.81 7.86 -19.05
N ALA A 79 10.57 8.82 -18.14
CA ALA A 79 10.53 8.52 -16.72
C ALA A 79 9.33 7.63 -16.36
N LEU A 80 8.14 7.88 -16.89
CA LEU A 80 6.95 7.06 -16.64
C LEU A 80 7.14 5.61 -17.10
N LYS A 81 7.90 5.38 -18.17
CA LYS A 81 8.21 4.04 -18.68
C LYS A 81 9.21 3.30 -17.80
N ASP A 82 10.28 3.98 -17.38
CA ASP A 82 11.45 3.30 -16.84
C ASP A 82 11.68 3.49 -15.33
N ASN A 83 10.92 4.36 -14.66
CA ASN A 83 11.11 4.64 -13.24
C ASN A 83 10.92 3.39 -12.33
N PRO A 84 11.94 2.99 -11.56
CA PRO A 84 11.85 1.84 -10.65
C PRO A 84 10.83 2.00 -9.53
N GLY A 85 10.63 3.23 -9.02
CA GLY A 85 9.65 3.51 -7.98
C GLY A 85 8.22 3.27 -8.45
N LEU A 86 7.89 3.68 -9.69
CA LEU A 86 6.57 3.39 -10.29
C LEU A 86 6.38 1.89 -10.56
N LYS A 87 7.44 1.19 -10.97
CA LYS A 87 7.43 -0.29 -11.12
C LYS A 87 7.20 -0.98 -9.77
N GLN A 88 7.81 -0.49 -8.69
CA GLN A 88 7.61 -1.00 -7.34
C GLN A 88 6.17 -0.78 -6.86
N ALA A 89 5.62 0.42 -7.02
CA ALA A 89 4.22 0.70 -6.67
C ALA A 89 3.26 -0.20 -7.46
N SER A 90 3.49 -0.37 -8.76
CA SER A 90 2.69 -1.29 -9.59
C SER A 90 2.83 -2.76 -9.18
N ALA A 91 3.97 -3.17 -8.61
CA ALA A 91 4.14 -4.51 -8.07
C ALA A 91 3.39 -4.69 -6.74
N ARG A 92 3.37 -3.67 -5.87
CA ARG A 92 2.58 -3.70 -4.62
C ARG A 92 1.10 -3.79 -4.89
N LEU A 93 0.58 -3.03 -5.87
CA LEU A 93 -0.81 -3.15 -6.32
C LEU A 93 -1.15 -4.59 -6.76
N ARG A 94 -0.32 -5.19 -7.63
CA ARG A 94 -0.52 -6.59 -8.05
C ARG A 94 -0.48 -7.58 -6.88
N GLN A 95 0.37 -7.33 -5.88
CA GLN A 95 0.42 -8.15 -4.68
C GLN A 95 -0.87 -8.02 -3.85
N ALA A 96 -1.39 -6.80 -3.68
CA ALA A 96 -2.65 -6.57 -2.99
C ALA A 96 -3.84 -7.22 -3.72
N GLU A 97 -3.91 -7.08 -5.04
CA GLU A 97 -4.92 -7.77 -5.87
C GLU A 97 -4.83 -9.30 -5.77
N ALA A 98 -3.62 -9.86 -5.65
CA ALA A 98 -3.44 -11.28 -5.43
C ALA A 98 -3.94 -11.71 -4.04
N LEU A 99 -3.73 -10.89 -3.01
CA LEU A 99 -4.26 -11.15 -1.67
C LEU A 99 -5.79 -11.10 -1.63
N VAL A 100 -6.42 -10.20 -2.39
CA VAL A 100 -7.89 -10.21 -2.57
C VAL A 100 -8.39 -11.57 -3.06
N LYS A 101 -7.67 -12.21 -4.01
CA LYS A 101 -8.03 -13.54 -4.50
C LYS A 101 -7.85 -14.63 -3.43
N VAL A 102 -6.79 -14.53 -2.60
CA VAL A 102 -6.55 -15.46 -1.49
C VAL A 102 -7.66 -15.36 -0.46
N GLU A 103 -8.04 -14.15 -0.06
CA GLU A 103 -9.12 -13.94 0.90
C GLU A 103 -10.48 -14.31 0.31
N GLY A 104 -10.72 -14.05 -0.98
CA GLY A 104 -11.91 -14.50 -1.69
C GLY A 104 -12.04 -16.02 -1.78
N ALA A 105 -10.93 -16.75 -1.92
CA ALA A 105 -10.93 -18.20 -1.95
C ALA A 105 -11.39 -18.83 -0.62
N ARG A 106 -11.29 -18.11 0.51
CA ARG A 106 -11.81 -18.59 1.81
C ARG A 106 -13.32 -18.69 1.87
N LEU A 107 -14.03 -18.00 0.96
CA LEU A 107 -15.48 -18.08 0.83
C LEU A 107 -15.94 -19.28 -0.01
N LEU A 108 -15.00 -20.01 -0.60
CA LEU A 108 -15.29 -21.18 -1.43
C LEU A 108 -14.99 -22.48 -0.68
N PRO A 109 -15.59 -23.60 -1.09
CA PRO A 109 -15.17 -24.90 -0.58
C PRO A 109 -13.72 -25.22 -0.93
N PHE A 110 -12.99 -25.72 0.06
CA PHE A 110 -11.62 -26.18 -0.09
C PHE A 110 -11.61 -27.68 -0.41
N LEU A 111 -10.91 -28.02 -1.48
CA LEU A 111 -10.74 -29.37 -1.99
C LEU A 111 -9.24 -29.67 -2.02
N GLU A 112 -8.82 -30.71 -1.34
CA GLU A 112 -7.42 -31.12 -1.26
C GLU A 112 -7.29 -32.61 -1.53
N ALA A 113 -6.16 -33.03 -2.08
CA ALA A 113 -5.78 -34.43 -2.19
C ALA A 113 -4.35 -34.56 -1.71
N ASP A 114 -4.09 -35.52 -0.83
CA ASP A 114 -2.78 -35.74 -0.26
C ASP A 114 -2.39 -37.23 -0.30
N ALA A 115 -1.10 -37.48 -0.43
CA ALA A 115 -0.54 -38.81 -0.36
C ALA A 115 0.80 -38.74 0.36
N SER A 116 1.03 -39.66 1.29
CA SER A 116 2.26 -39.75 2.07
C SER A 116 2.76 -41.18 2.12
N LEU A 117 4.08 -41.33 2.19
CA LEU A 117 4.76 -42.60 2.41
C LEU A 117 5.65 -42.44 3.64
N SER A 118 5.36 -43.21 4.66
CA SER A 118 6.10 -43.20 5.92
C SER A 118 6.93 -44.46 6.05
N TYR A 119 8.17 -44.27 6.49
CA TYR A 119 9.07 -45.35 6.85
C TYR A 119 9.50 -45.18 8.29
N GLU A 120 9.18 -46.16 9.12
CA GLU A 120 9.44 -46.14 10.54
C GLU A 120 10.27 -47.33 10.96
N ARG A 121 11.14 -47.14 11.94
CA ARG A 121 11.87 -48.22 12.59
C ARG A 121 11.58 -48.18 14.07
N ILE A 122 11.01 -49.26 14.60
CA ILE A 122 10.79 -49.39 16.04
C ILE A 122 12.14 -49.47 16.74
N SER A 123 12.37 -48.57 17.69
CA SER A 123 13.62 -48.56 18.48
C SER A 123 13.79 -49.87 19.24
N GLN A 124 15.01 -50.42 19.22
CA GLN A 124 15.36 -51.66 19.94
C GLN A 124 15.38 -51.47 21.47
N HIS A 125 15.41 -50.22 21.93
CA HIS A 125 15.42 -49.85 23.35
C HIS A 125 14.24 -48.92 23.71
N GLY A 126 13.19 -48.92 22.89
CA GLY A 126 12.00 -48.08 23.10
C GLY A 126 10.90 -48.76 23.91
N VAL A 127 9.88 -47.98 24.28
CA VAL A 127 8.70 -48.45 25.05
C VAL A 127 8.02 -49.65 24.39
N PHE A 128 7.86 -49.64 23.07
CA PHE A 128 7.26 -50.77 22.33
C PHE A 128 8.09 -52.06 22.41
N ALA A 129 9.42 -51.96 22.39
CA ALA A 129 10.32 -53.10 22.55
C ALA A 129 10.33 -53.66 23.98
N ALA A 130 10.02 -52.82 24.98
CA ALA A 130 9.86 -53.24 26.38
C ALA A 130 8.55 -54.01 26.61
N LEU A 131 7.46 -53.61 25.93
CA LEU A 131 6.17 -54.31 26.00
C LEU A 131 6.15 -55.61 25.16
N ASN A 132 6.80 -55.62 23.99
CA ASN A 132 6.94 -56.82 23.17
C ASN A 132 8.33 -56.82 22.49
N LYS A 133 9.19 -57.76 22.88
CA LYS A 133 10.56 -57.86 22.34
C LYS A 133 10.60 -58.26 20.87
N GLU A 134 9.57 -58.91 20.34
CA GLU A 134 9.53 -59.36 18.95
C GLU A 134 9.37 -58.21 17.95
N VAL A 135 8.80 -57.08 18.39
CA VAL A 135 8.64 -55.89 17.54
C VAL A 135 9.86 -54.96 17.54
N ALA A 136 10.87 -55.25 18.35
CA ALA A 136 12.08 -54.45 18.46
C ALA A 136 12.90 -54.45 17.17
N GLY A 137 13.18 -53.27 16.61
CA GLY A 137 13.99 -53.13 15.40
C GLY A 137 13.25 -53.41 14.09
N ILE A 138 11.96 -53.76 14.13
CA ILE A 138 11.11 -53.91 12.94
C ILE A 138 11.10 -52.61 12.14
N ARG A 139 11.18 -52.75 10.83
CA ARG A 139 11.05 -51.68 9.83
C ARG A 139 9.65 -51.77 9.25
N ILE A 140 8.91 -50.68 9.33
CA ILE A 140 7.54 -50.58 8.86
C ILE A 140 7.51 -49.54 7.75
N MET A 141 6.90 -49.90 6.63
CA MET A 141 6.61 -48.96 5.55
C MET A 141 5.10 -48.98 5.32
N TYR A 142 4.49 -47.79 5.34
CA TYR A 142 3.07 -47.65 5.07
C TYR A 142 2.82 -46.36 4.31
N GLY A 143 1.82 -46.38 3.43
CA GLY A 143 1.37 -45.21 2.69
C GLY A 143 -0.03 -44.81 3.15
N ILE A 144 -0.28 -43.50 3.21
CA ILE A 144 -1.62 -42.95 3.43
C ILE A 144 -1.96 -42.16 2.17
N ILE A 145 -3.12 -42.44 1.58
CA ILE A 145 -3.65 -41.70 0.43
C ILE A 145 -5.01 -41.16 0.85
N ASN A 146 -5.16 -39.85 0.74
CA ASN A 146 -6.39 -39.12 0.97
C ASN A 146 -6.77 -38.46 -0.36
N PRO A 147 -7.51 -39.19 -1.23
CA PRO A 147 -7.72 -38.78 -2.61
C PRO A 147 -8.64 -37.56 -2.74
N LEU A 148 -9.42 -37.26 -1.71
CA LEU A 148 -10.27 -36.08 -1.66
C LEU A 148 -10.63 -35.72 -0.21
N SER A 149 -10.20 -34.54 0.21
CA SER A 149 -10.62 -33.86 1.43
C SER A 149 -11.46 -32.64 1.07
N PHE A 150 -12.69 -32.61 1.56
CA PHE A 150 -13.61 -31.48 1.41
C PHE A 150 -13.71 -30.73 2.74
N ARG A 151 -13.50 -29.41 2.71
CA ARG A 151 -13.69 -28.53 3.86
C ARG A 151 -14.42 -27.28 3.43
N TYR A 152 -15.48 -26.93 4.16
CA TYR A 152 -16.19 -25.68 3.92
C TYR A 152 -16.56 -25.05 5.26
N GLU A 153 -16.22 -23.77 5.43
CA GLU A 153 -16.58 -22.98 6.60
C GLU A 153 -17.78 -22.11 6.24
N PHE A 154 -18.93 -22.37 6.88
CA PHE A 154 -20.11 -21.53 6.72
C PHE A 154 -19.91 -20.19 7.44
N ASP A 155 -19.93 -19.09 6.67
CA ASP A 155 -19.66 -17.75 7.17
C ASP A 155 -20.90 -17.09 7.83
N PHE A 156 -21.44 -17.72 8.88
CA PHE A 156 -22.65 -17.26 9.59
C PHE A 156 -22.50 -15.85 10.15
N TRP A 157 -21.29 -15.49 10.58
CA TRP A 157 -21.00 -14.23 11.27
C TRP A 157 -20.33 -13.18 10.38
N GLY A 158 -20.04 -13.50 9.11
CA GLY A 158 -19.44 -12.54 8.17
C GLY A 158 -17.93 -12.36 8.29
N LYS A 159 -17.22 -13.20 9.05
CA LYS A 159 -15.77 -13.11 9.29
C LYS A 159 -14.99 -13.12 7.96
N ASN A 160 -15.30 -14.08 7.09
CA ASN A 160 -14.56 -14.24 5.84
C ASN A 160 -14.92 -13.15 4.82
N ARG A 161 -16.19 -12.72 4.79
CA ARG A 161 -16.63 -11.59 3.95
C ARG A 161 -15.98 -10.27 4.37
N ALA A 162 -15.89 -9.99 5.67
CA ALA A 162 -15.22 -8.80 6.18
C ALA A 162 -13.71 -8.80 5.86
N MET A 163 -13.05 -9.96 5.89
CA MET A 163 -11.64 -10.08 5.48
C MET A 163 -11.45 -9.81 3.99
N LEU A 164 -12.35 -10.30 3.14
CA LEU A 164 -12.35 -9.98 1.71
C LEU A 164 -12.56 -8.47 1.49
N GLU A 165 -13.54 -7.87 2.15
CA GLU A 165 -13.82 -6.44 2.05
C GLU A 165 -12.62 -5.59 2.49
N ALA A 166 -11.97 -5.95 3.60
CA ALA A 166 -10.73 -5.30 4.04
C ALA A 166 -9.60 -5.42 3.01
N SER A 167 -9.45 -6.59 2.37
CA SER A 167 -8.44 -6.77 1.32
C SER A 167 -8.73 -5.95 0.06
N LEU A 168 -10.01 -5.77 -0.30
CA LEU A 168 -10.43 -4.91 -1.40
C LEU A 168 -10.11 -3.43 -1.10
N GLY A 169 -10.38 -2.98 0.12
CA GLY A 169 -10.00 -1.64 0.57
C GLY A 169 -8.49 -1.42 0.53
N HIS A 170 -7.70 -2.43 0.92
CA HIS A 170 -6.24 -2.36 0.83
C HIS A 170 -5.75 -2.28 -0.63
N ALA A 171 -6.33 -3.05 -1.55
CA ALA A 171 -5.99 -2.96 -2.97
C ALA A 171 -6.33 -1.57 -3.57
N ALA A 172 -7.48 -1.00 -3.18
CA ALA A 172 -7.85 0.37 -3.59
C ALA A 172 -6.87 1.42 -3.04
N ALA A 173 -6.38 1.25 -1.80
CA ALA A 173 -5.35 2.12 -1.24
C ALA A 173 -4.03 2.02 -2.01
N GLU A 174 -3.59 0.83 -2.40
CA GLU A 174 -2.37 0.64 -3.22
C GLU A 174 -2.53 1.22 -4.65
N GLU A 175 -3.74 1.24 -5.19
CA GLU A 175 -4.03 1.91 -6.46
C GLU A 175 -3.86 3.43 -6.33
N ALA A 176 -4.38 4.03 -5.25
CA ALA A 176 -4.19 5.45 -4.94
C ALA A 176 -2.71 5.80 -4.72
N GLU A 177 -1.96 4.96 -4.00
CA GLU A 177 -0.51 5.12 -3.80
C GLU A 177 0.25 5.10 -5.13
N ARG A 178 -0.10 4.18 -6.06
CA ARG A 178 0.49 4.17 -7.41
C ARG A 178 0.22 5.48 -8.15
N ALA A 179 -0.99 6.01 -8.06
CA ALA A 179 -1.35 7.30 -8.66
C ALA A 179 -0.55 8.46 -8.04
N GLU A 180 -0.37 8.46 -6.72
CA GLU A 180 0.43 9.47 -6.02
C GLU A 180 1.91 9.42 -6.44
N VAL A 181 2.51 8.23 -6.52
CA VAL A 181 3.89 8.05 -6.99
C VAL A 181 4.06 8.61 -8.40
N ARG A 182 3.10 8.34 -9.30
CA ARG A 182 3.08 8.90 -10.66
C ARG A 182 3.01 10.43 -10.63
N LEU A 183 2.13 11.01 -9.81
CA LEU A 183 1.99 12.46 -9.68
C LEU A 183 3.26 13.12 -9.14
N ARG A 184 3.85 12.58 -8.06
CA ARG A 184 5.11 13.07 -7.48
C ARG A 184 6.26 13.00 -8.49
N LEU A 185 6.34 11.94 -9.28
CA LEU A 185 7.35 11.79 -10.33
C LEU A 185 7.20 12.87 -11.41
N THR A 186 6.01 13.00 -11.99
CA THR A 186 5.74 13.96 -13.08
C THR A 186 5.94 15.41 -12.63
N THR A 187 5.42 15.77 -11.45
CA THR A 187 5.59 17.11 -10.87
C THR A 187 7.04 17.41 -10.48
N GLY A 188 7.77 16.42 -9.97
CA GLY A 188 9.19 16.54 -9.66
C GLY A 188 10.05 16.82 -10.90
N ILE A 189 9.78 16.12 -12.01
CA ILE A 189 10.46 16.33 -13.29
C ILE A 189 10.15 17.72 -13.84
N ALA A 190 8.88 18.11 -13.91
CA ALA A 190 8.49 19.43 -14.40
C ALA A 190 9.17 20.55 -13.60
N ARG A 191 9.17 20.45 -12.26
CA ARG A 191 9.83 21.43 -11.39
C ARG A 191 11.35 21.50 -11.65
N ALA A 192 12.01 20.35 -11.78
CA ALA A 192 13.44 20.30 -12.04
C ALA A 192 13.79 20.89 -13.42
N TYR A 193 12.99 20.56 -14.44
CA TYR A 193 13.15 21.07 -15.80
C TYR A 193 13.05 22.60 -15.85
N PHE A 194 11.97 23.17 -15.33
CA PHE A 194 11.79 24.64 -15.34
C PHE A 194 12.83 25.36 -14.48
N ARG A 195 13.27 24.75 -13.38
CA ARG A 195 14.41 25.28 -12.60
C ARG A 195 15.69 25.33 -13.43
N GLY A 196 15.97 24.28 -14.21
CA GLY A 196 17.11 24.25 -15.13
C GLY A 196 17.04 25.35 -16.19
N GLN A 197 15.86 25.51 -16.82
CA GLN A 197 15.63 26.58 -17.82
C GLN A 197 15.84 27.98 -17.22
N ALA A 198 15.32 28.23 -16.01
CA ALA A 198 15.52 29.50 -15.33
C ALA A 198 17.01 29.78 -15.05
N LEU A 199 17.76 28.78 -14.60
CA LEU A 199 19.21 28.90 -14.35
C LEU A 199 19.99 29.18 -15.65
N GLN A 200 19.61 28.56 -16.76
CA GLN A 200 20.23 28.80 -18.06
C GLN A 200 20.02 30.25 -18.54
N GLN A 201 18.82 30.80 -18.31
CA GLN A 201 18.54 32.21 -18.63
C GLN A 201 19.33 33.16 -17.72
N GLN A 202 19.41 32.88 -16.42
CA GLN A 202 20.25 33.65 -15.50
C GLN A 202 21.72 33.64 -15.92
N LEU A 203 22.25 32.47 -16.31
CA LEU A 203 23.62 32.35 -16.81
C LEU A 203 23.85 33.22 -18.06
N THR A 204 22.87 33.26 -18.96
CA THR A 204 22.93 34.08 -20.18
C THR A 204 23.00 35.57 -19.85
N VAL A 205 22.15 36.04 -18.93
CA VAL A 205 22.17 37.44 -18.46
C VAL A 205 23.49 37.79 -17.78
N VAL A 206 23.99 36.92 -16.90
CA VAL A 206 25.28 37.14 -16.22
C VAL A 206 26.43 37.22 -17.22
N LYS A 207 26.47 36.36 -18.24
CA LYS A 207 27.47 36.43 -19.31
C LYS A 207 27.41 37.75 -20.08
N ALA A 208 26.21 38.25 -20.38
CA ALA A 208 26.03 39.54 -21.02
C ALA A 208 26.57 40.69 -20.15
N ILE A 209 26.25 40.69 -18.85
CA ILE A 209 26.78 41.68 -17.89
C ILE A 209 28.30 41.65 -17.84
N VAL A 210 28.92 40.47 -17.78
CA VAL A 210 30.38 40.33 -17.79
C VAL A 210 30.97 40.87 -19.08
N SER A 211 30.36 40.60 -20.23
CA SER A 211 30.81 41.14 -21.52
C SER A 211 30.74 42.67 -21.55
N ILE A 212 29.65 43.26 -21.06
CA ILE A 212 29.50 44.72 -20.98
C ILE A 212 30.57 45.32 -20.08
N ARG A 213 30.82 44.72 -18.91
CA ARG A 213 31.87 45.19 -17.99
C ARG A 213 33.26 45.14 -18.62
N ARG A 214 33.59 44.08 -19.36
CA ARG A 214 34.87 43.99 -20.09
C ARG A 214 35.00 45.07 -21.17
N ASN A 215 33.93 45.34 -21.90
CA ASN A 215 33.92 46.38 -22.93
C ASN A 215 34.09 47.78 -22.31
N LEU A 216 33.42 48.08 -21.20
CA LEU A 216 33.58 49.33 -20.46
C LEU A 216 35.00 49.50 -19.92
N GLN A 217 35.58 48.43 -19.36
CA GLN A 217 36.96 48.44 -18.90
C GLN A 217 37.92 48.75 -20.05
N SER A 218 37.79 48.06 -21.19
CA SER A 218 38.64 48.31 -22.36
C SER A 218 38.51 49.73 -22.90
N LEU A 219 37.29 50.30 -22.89
CA LEU A 219 37.06 51.69 -23.27
C LEU A 219 37.74 52.66 -22.30
N ALA A 220 37.62 52.45 -20.99
CA ALA A 220 38.27 53.27 -19.98
C ALA A 220 39.81 53.23 -20.11
N GLU A 221 40.39 52.04 -20.27
CA GLU A 221 41.82 51.85 -20.52
C GLU A 221 42.29 52.57 -21.80
N THR A 222 41.48 52.57 -22.85
CA THR A 222 41.79 53.27 -24.11
C THR A 222 41.75 54.78 -23.93
N ARG A 223 40.75 55.32 -23.23
CA ARG A 223 40.62 56.76 -22.94
C ARG A 223 41.77 57.27 -22.08
N PHE A 224 42.14 56.52 -21.04
CA PHE A 224 43.28 56.83 -20.19
C PHE A 224 44.59 56.90 -20.99
N ARG A 225 44.84 55.90 -21.86
CA ARG A 225 46.04 55.86 -22.71
C ARG A 225 46.13 57.04 -23.69
N LEU A 226 44.99 57.54 -24.15
CA LEU A 226 44.91 58.70 -25.04
C LEU A 226 44.95 60.04 -24.29
N GLY A 227 45.10 60.03 -22.95
CA GLY A 227 45.11 61.23 -22.11
C GLY A 227 43.74 61.90 -21.97
N LEU A 228 42.66 61.19 -22.30
CA LEU A 228 41.27 61.68 -22.22
C LEU A 228 40.61 61.38 -20.86
N ASP A 229 41.32 60.71 -19.95
CA ASP A 229 40.87 60.32 -18.60
C ASP A 229 42.03 60.35 -17.59
N ASN A 230 41.72 60.41 -16.29
CA ASN A 230 42.68 60.44 -15.18
C ASN A 230 42.59 59.18 -14.28
N ASP A 231 43.63 58.91 -13.48
CA ASP A 231 43.77 57.68 -12.64
C ASP A 231 42.94 57.73 -11.34
N GLN A 232 41.76 58.36 -11.36
CA GLN A 232 40.87 58.33 -10.19
C GLN A 232 39.90 57.16 -10.28
N PRO A 233 39.76 56.34 -9.22
CA PRO A 233 38.81 55.23 -9.23
C PRO A 233 37.38 55.78 -9.28
N VAL A 234 36.61 55.31 -10.25
CA VAL A 234 35.16 55.54 -10.40
C VAL A 234 34.36 54.51 -9.62
#